data_AF-A0A923YGT8-F1
#
_entry.id   AF-A0A923YGT8-F1
#
_cell.length_a   1.000
_cell.length_b   1.000
_cell.length_c   1.000
_cell.angle_alpha   90.00
_cell.angle_beta   90.00
_cell.angle_gamma   90.00
#
_symmetry.space_group_name_H-M   'P 1'
#
loop_
_entity.id
_entity.type
_entity.pdbx_description
1 polymer ?
#
loop_
_entity_poly.entity_id
_entity_poly.type
_entity_poly.pdbx_seq_one_letter_code
_entity_poly.pdbx_strand_id
1 'polypeptide(L)'
;MPGVQTKDIDNDNKYSFAQLKEIDFHNGSIEINLSGEPKKEAVEGAREFVGIAFRILEDTSKFEVIYLRPTNGRAEDQVRRNHSAQYVSYPGYTWPKLRKEFP
;
A
#
# COMPACT_ATOMS: atom_id res chain seq x y z
N MET A 1 -13.58 4.61 -20.65
CA MET A 1 -12.42 4.50 -19.74
C MET A 1 -12.96 4.09 -18.38
N PRO A 2 -12.39 3.11 -17.67
CA PRO A 2 -12.88 2.72 -16.35
C PRO A 2 -12.88 3.93 -15.41
N GLY A 3 -13.96 4.10 -14.65
CA GLY A 3 -14.11 5.21 -13.71
C GLY A 3 -13.10 5.10 -12.57
N VAL A 4 -12.48 6.22 -12.20
CA VAL A 4 -11.62 6.32 -11.00
C VAL A 4 -12.44 6.93 -9.87
N GLN A 5 -12.53 6.26 -8.73
CA GLN A 5 -13.11 6.83 -7.51
C GLN A 5 -12.02 7.00 -6.46
N THR A 6 -11.84 8.23 -5.97
CA THR A 6 -11.02 8.49 -4.79
C THR A 6 -11.86 8.30 -3.53
N LYS A 7 -11.33 7.58 -2.55
CA LYS A 7 -11.90 7.49 -1.21
C LYS A 7 -10.79 7.67 -0.19
N ASP A 8 -11.06 8.44 0.84
CA ASP A 8 -10.25 8.45 2.05
C ASP A 8 -10.76 7.34 2.96
N ILE A 9 -9.85 6.46 3.42
CA ILE A 9 -10.21 5.31 4.29
C ILE A 9 -10.55 5.78 5.71
N ASP A 10 -10.18 7.02 6.05
CA ASP A 10 -10.40 7.66 7.33
C ASP A 10 -10.73 9.15 7.09
N ASN A 11 -11.76 9.68 7.77
CA ASN A 11 -12.13 11.11 7.75
C ASN A 11 -10.99 12.02 8.23
N ASP A 12 -9.93 11.46 8.82
CA ASP A 12 -8.69 12.14 9.20
C ASP A 12 -7.62 12.18 8.08
N ASN A 13 -7.94 11.90 6.81
CA ASN A 13 -7.01 12.07 5.68
C ASN A 13 -5.75 11.16 5.75
N LYS A 14 -5.81 10.05 6.50
CA LYS A 14 -4.61 9.24 6.80
C LYS A 14 -4.16 8.34 5.64
N TYR A 15 -5.09 7.93 4.77
CA TYR A 15 -4.80 7.13 3.58
C TYR A 15 -5.76 7.51 2.46
N SER A 16 -5.20 7.92 1.32
CA SER A 16 -5.98 8.17 0.09
C SER A 16 -5.68 7.07 -0.91
N PHE A 17 -6.73 6.48 -1.48
CA PHE A 17 -6.59 5.55 -2.60
C PHE A 17 -7.54 5.93 -3.72
N ALA A 18 -7.15 5.55 -4.93
CA ALA A 18 -7.97 5.66 -6.13
C ALA A 18 -8.30 4.23 -6.59
N GLN A 19 -9.59 3.90 -6.62
CA GLN A 19 -10.07 2.60 -7.08
C GLN A 19 -10.56 2.69 -8.52
N LEU A 20 -10.07 1.79 -9.37
CA LEU A 20 -10.66 1.55 -10.68
C LEU A 20 -11.94 0.73 -10.51
N LYS A 21 -13.07 1.31 -10.94
CA LYS A 21 -14.37 0.63 -10.92
C LYS A 21 -14.55 -0.18 -12.21
N GLU A 22 -15.51 -1.11 -12.16
CA GLU A 22 -15.92 -1.93 -13.31
C GLU A 22 -14.80 -2.86 -13.84
N ILE A 23 -13.80 -3.13 -12.99
CA ILE A 23 -12.76 -4.12 -13.25
C ILE A 23 -12.89 -5.22 -12.20
N ASP A 24 -13.31 -6.40 -12.64
CA ASP A 24 -13.21 -7.62 -11.85
C ASP A 24 -11.88 -8.32 -12.17
N PHE A 25 -10.89 -8.11 -11.31
CA PHE A 25 -9.54 -8.64 -11.49
C PHE A 25 -9.33 -9.91 -10.66
N HIS A 26 -9.26 -11.06 -11.33
CA HIS A 26 -8.89 -12.34 -10.70
C HIS A 26 -7.44 -12.72 -11.00
N ASN A 27 -7.14 -13.11 -12.25
CA ASN A 27 -5.79 -13.51 -12.69
C ASN A 27 -5.33 -12.62 -13.85
N GLY A 28 -4.07 -12.22 -13.85
CA GLY A 28 -3.49 -11.40 -14.90
C GLY A 28 -2.16 -10.78 -14.48
N SER A 29 -1.71 -9.81 -15.27
CA SER A 29 -0.52 -9.00 -14.97
C SER A 29 -0.93 -7.57 -14.65
N ILE A 30 -0.32 -7.01 -13.62
CA ILE A 30 -0.44 -5.59 -13.26
C ILE A 30 0.89 -4.94 -13.62
N GLU A 31 0.87 -3.99 -14.54
CA GLU A 31 2.04 -3.20 -14.93
C GLU A 31 1.79 -1.74 -14.58
N ILE A 32 2.67 -1.15 -13.79
CA ILE A 32 2.56 0.23 -13.32
C ILE A 32 3.94 0.89 -13.26
N ASN A 33 3.99 2.18 -13.57
CA ASN A 33 5.11 3.04 -13.19
C ASN A 33 4.75 3.72 -11.88
N LEU A 34 5.48 3.40 -10.80
CA LEU A 34 5.17 3.85 -9.45
C LEU A 34 6.34 4.65 -8.87
N SER A 35 6.05 5.85 -8.36
CA SER A 35 6.96 6.65 -7.56
C SER A 35 6.21 7.19 -6.34
N GLY A 36 6.93 7.39 -5.24
CA GLY A 36 6.39 8.00 -4.04
C GLY A 36 7.47 8.75 -3.29
N GLU A 37 7.09 9.89 -2.73
CA GLU A 37 7.91 10.71 -1.87
C GLU A 37 7.09 11.13 -0.65
N PRO A 38 7.72 11.30 0.53
CA PRO A 38 7.05 11.89 1.67
C PRO A 38 6.46 13.26 1.34
N LYS A 39 5.31 13.60 1.94
CA LYS A 39 4.79 14.97 1.89
C LYS A 39 5.82 15.97 2.43
N LYS A 40 5.78 17.22 1.96
CA LYS A 40 6.70 18.28 2.42
C LYS A 40 6.58 18.54 3.92
N GLU A 41 5.38 18.34 4.46
CA GLU A 41 5.04 18.53 5.87
C GLU A 41 5.21 17.24 6.69
N ALA A 42 5.75 16.16 6.09
CA ALA A 42 5.95 14.91 6.78
C ALA A 42 6.97 15.07 7.92
N VAL A 43 6.60 14.60 9.10
CA VAL A 43 7.49 14.60 10.26
C VAL A 43 8.75 13.77 9.99
N GLU A 44 9.85 14.14 10.64
CA GLU A 44 11.08 13.37 10.57
C GLU A 44 10.82 11.91 10.98
N GLY A 45 11.30 10.97 10.16
CA GLY A 45 11.05 9.55 10.37
C GLY A 45 9.71 9.04 9.85
N ALA A 46 8.91 9.86 9.15
CA ALA A 46 7.72 9.40 8.44
C ALA A 46 8.05 8.23 7.50
N ARG A 47 7.27 7.15 7.63
CA ARG A 47 7.45 5.89 6.90
C ARG A 47 6.29 5.68 5.94
N GLU A 48 5.91 6.73 5.20
CA GLU A 48 4.82 6.69 4.22
C GLU A 48 4.98 5.55 3.20
N PHE A 49 3.90 5.25 2.47
CA PHE A 49 3.91 4.20 1.47
C PHE A 49 3.15 4.62 0.21
N VAL A 50 3.51 3.96 -0.88
CA VAL A 50 2.81 4.04 -2.16
C VAL A 50 2.69 2.62 -2.72
N GLY A 51 1.55 2.25 -3.27
CA GLY A 51 1.32 0.87 -3.69
C GLY A 51 0.08 0.67 -4.53
N ILE A 52 -0.15 -0.58 -4.87
CA ILE A 52 -1.33 -1.03 -5.62
C ILE A 52 -2.07 -2.09 -4.81
N ALA A 53 -3.37 -1.85 -4.63
CA ALA A 53 -4.29 -2.84 -4.10
C ALA A 53 -5.00 -3.54 -5.25
N PHE A 54 -5.25 -4.84 -5.10
CA PHE A 54 -5.93 -5.67 -6.09
C PHE A 54 -6.80 -6.73 -5.39
N ARG A 55 -7.69 -7.38 -6.16
CA ARG A 55 -8.70 -8.31 -5.64
C ARG A 55 -9.49 -7.73 -4.46
N ILE A 56 -9.92 -6.48 -4.64
CA ILE A 56 -10.59 -5.69 -3.62
C ILE A 56 -12.08 -6.02 -3.64
N LEU A 57 -12.65 -6.45 -2.52
CA LEU A 57 -14.09 -6.62 -2.37
C LEU A 57 -14.81 -5.26 -2.42
N GLU A 58 -16.06 -5.22 -2.86
CA GLU A 58 -16.83 -3.96 -2.99
C GLU A 58 -16.89 -3.13 -1.69
N ASP A 59 -17.01 -3.81 -0.56
CA ASP A 59 -17.05 -3.23 0.79
C ASP A 59 -15.65 -2.99 1.40
N THR A 60 -14.58 -3.26 0.65
CA THR A 60 -13.16 -3.16 1.07
C THR A 60 -12.77 -4.03 2.28
N SER A 61 -13.58 -5.01 2.64
CA SER A 61 -13.31 -5.91 3.78
C SER A 61 -12.16 -6.89 3.51
N LYS A 62 -11.85 -7.16 2.24
CA LYS A 62 -10.77 -8.04 1.79
C LYS A 62 -10.08 -7.44 0.57
N PHE A 63 -8.76 -7.50 0.59
CA PHE A 63 -7.92 -7.06 -0.51
C PHE A 63 -6.47 -7.54 -0.31
N GLU A 64 -5.72 -7.53 -1.40
CA GLU A 64 -4.28 -7.73 -1.42
C GLU A 64 -3.60 -6.41 -1.77
N VAL A 65 -2.44 -6.12 -1.19
CA VAL A 65 -1.66 -4.92 -1.53
C VAL A 65 -0.19 -5.28 -1.67
N ILE A 66 0.43 -4.79 -2.74
CA ILE A 66 1.88 -4.66 -2.85
C ILE A 66 2.21 -3.18 -2.77
N TYR A 67 3.12 -2.81 -1.87
CA TYR A 67 3.47 -1.42 -1.68
C TYR A 67 4.96 -1.24 -1.37
N LEU A 68 5.46 -0.04 -1.67
CA LEU A 68 6.80 0.43 -1.40
C LEU A 68 6.77 1.43 -0.25
N ARG A 69 7.85 1.44 0.54
CA ARG A 69 8.16 2.49 1.53
C ARG A 69 9.39 3.24 1.03
N PRO A 70 9.23 4.36 0.31
CA PRO A 70 10.34 5.03 -0.39
C PRO A 70 11.51 5.43 0.50
N THR A 71 11.23 5.78 1.76
CA THR A 71 12.26 6.16 2.74
C THR A 71 12.94 4.96 3.38
N ASN A 72 12.34 3.77 3.36
CA ASN A 72 12.93 2.57 3.94
C ASN A 72 14.06 2.00 3.07
N GLY A 73 13.93 2.04 1.75
CA GLY A 73 14.98 1.58 0.83
C GLY A 73 16.28 2.39 0.93
N ARG A 74 16.22 3.60 1.52
CA ARG A 74 17.35 4.52 1.72
C ARG A 74 17.80 4.61 3.18
N ALA A 75 17.25 3.77 4.07
CA ALA A 75 17.58 3.83 5.48
C ALA A 75 18.94 3.17 5.76
N GLU A 76 19.69 3.70 6.72
CA GLU A 76 20.93 3.07 7.23
C GLU A 76 20.63 1.82 8.08
N ASP A 77 19.48 1.79 8.74
CA ASP A 77 19.03 0.65 9.54
C ASP A 77 18.64 -0.55 8.66
N GLN A 78 19.33 -1.68 8.86
CA GLN A 78 19.12 -2.89 8.05
C GLN A 78 17.72 -3.48 8.20
N VAL A 79 17.17 -3.49 9.42
CA VAL A 79 15.81 -4.01 9.67
C VAL A 79 14.79 -3.18 8.90
N ARG A 80 14.93 -1.86 8.88
CA ARG A 80 14.08 -0.97 8.08
C ARG A 80 14.22 -1.23 6.58
N ARG A 81 15.43 -1.47 6.06
CA ARG A 81 15.65 -1.81 4.63
C ARG A 81 14.95 -3.10 4.22
N ASN A 82 14.91 -4.10 5.12
CA ASN A 82 14.18 -5.35 4.89
C ASN A 82 12.67 -5.13 4.69
N HIS A 83 12.15 -3.96 5.09
CA HIS A 83 10.75 -3.57 4.94
C HIS A 83 10.53 -2.44 3.92
N SER A 84 11.34 -2.40 2.85
CA SER A 84 11.24 -1.40 1.77
C SER A 84 10.16 -1.73 0.73
N ALA A 85 9.93 -3.01 0.47
CA ALA A 85 8.80 -3.52 -0.29
C ALA A 85 8.02 -4.50 0.59
N GLN A 86 6.68 -4.48 0.51
CA GLN A 86 5.88 -5.41 1.29
C GLN A 86 4.60 -5.82 0.56
N TYR A 87 4.22 -7.07 0.78
CA TYR A 87 2.93 -7.63 0.40
C TYR A 87 2.10 -7.88 1.66
N VAL A 88 0.80 -7.57 1.60
CA VAL A 88 -0.17 -7.89 2.65
C VAL A 88 -1.44 -8.47 2.03
N SER A 89 -2.09 -9.39 2.76
CA SER A 89 -3.41 -9.93 2.42
C SER A 89 -4.34 -9.68 3.60
N TYR A 90 -5.20 -8.67 3.48
CA TYR A 90 -6.09 -8.24 4.55
C TYR A 90 -7.36 -9.11 4.59
N PRO A 91 -7.84 -9.53 5.78
CA PRO A 91 -7.35 -9.20 7.13
C PRO A 91 -6.35 -10.22 7.73
N GLY A 92 -6.14 -11.37 7.09
CA GLY A 92 -5.42 -12.50 7.70
C GLY A 92 -3.91 -12.33 7.84
N TYR A 93 -3.30 -11.50 6.99
CA TYR A 93 -1.86 -11.31 6.85
C TYR A 93 -1.52 -9.82 6.74
N THR A 94 -1.72 -9.11 7.85
CA THR A 94 -1.41 -7.68 7.97
C THR A 94 0.09 -7.44 8.20
N TRP A 95 0.57 -6.23 7.91
CA TRP A 95 1.98 -5.89 8.11
C TRP A 95 2.51 -6.11 9.53
N PRO A 96 1.76 -5.84 10.64
CA PRO A 96 2.28 -6.08 11.98
C PRO A 96 2.47 -7.57 12.24
N LYS A 97 1.53 -8.40 11.77
CA LYS A 97 1.60 -9.86 11.89
C LYS A 97 2.80 -10.39 11.11
N LEU A 98 2.91 -10.01 9.85
CA LEU A 98 3.99 -10.48 8.97
C LEU A 98 5.37 -10.10 9.50
N ARG A 99 5.57 -8.88 10.01
CA ARG A 99 6.86 -8.49 10.61
C ARG A 99 7.18 -9.21 11.92
N LYS A 100 6.15 -9.62 12.66
CA LYS A 100 6.34 -10.39 13.89
C LYS A 100 6.75 -11.83 13.58
N GLU A 101 6.13 -12.43 12.57
CA GLU A 101 6.35 -13.84 12.19
C GLU A 101 7.58 -14.00 11.26
N PHE A 102 7.88 -12.97 10.46
CA PHE A 102 8.94 -12.92 9.46
C PHE A 102 9.63 -11.53 9.49
N PRO A 103 10.51 -11.27 10.47
CA PRO A 103 11.14 -9.97 10.70
C PRO A 103 12.17 -9.58 9.63
#